data_AF-R1FGF2-F1
#
_entry.id   AF-R1FGF2-F1
#
_cell.length_a   1.000
_cell.length_b   1.000
_cell.length_c   1.000
_cell.angle_alpha   90.00
_cell.angle_beta   90.00
_cell.angle_gamma   90.00
#
_symmetry.space_group_name_H-M   'P 1'
#
loop_
_entity.id
_entity.type
_entity.pdbx_description
1 polymer ?
#
loop_
_entity_poly.entity_id
_entity_poly.type
_entity_poly.pdbx_seq_one_letter_code
_entity_poly.pdbx_strand_id
1 'polypeptide(L)'
;TLPGARARPGSAEAIPLPDASVDAVLAGNALHWFDLAVAGPEIARVLAPGGILAGLWNVVDDRVGWVAGLARAGGSAVIGPRDTPTGWRAETAEALHTARFGSPARAEFPHGQRRTADSLVAALATRAGVLVMPPRERADTLGRIRAFLAGEPETADGEFTLPMLTCVLRGHRGYPSRMDDEETRREFGDSVNMTAKQLDDWLKTDESKAAGQHKDSESIGHKSGRHIVEILRKKKDDLSGDDLAHMRKVVGYVHRHLAQRPSGDVKDTTWRHSLMNWGHDPLG
;
A
#
# COMPACT_ATOMS: atom_id res chain seq x y z
N THR A 1 24.50 12.69 -5.17
CA THR A 1 23.55 12.27 -6.23
C THR A 1 23.86 10.83 -6.59
N LEU A 2 22.84 9.98 -6.69
CA LEU A 2 23.03 8.61 -7.18
C LEU A 2 23.19 8.65 -8.71
N PRO A 3 24.27 8.10 -9.30
CA PRO A 3 24.44 8.09 -10.75
C PRO A 3 23.29 7.30 -11.39
N GLY A 4 22.43 7.99 -12.15
CA GLY A 4 21.23 7.42 -12.78
C GLY A 4 19.90 7.90 -12.18
N ALA A 5 19.90 8.50 -10.99
CA ALA A 5 18.69 9.11 -10.41
C ALA A 5 18.49 10.53 -10.96
N ARG A 6 17.35 10.76 -11.62
CA ARG A 6 16.95 12.10 -12.08
C ARG A 6 16.14 12.80 -10.99
N ALA A 7 16.67 13.87 -10.42
CA ALA A 7 15.92 14.72 -9.50
C ALA A 7 15.06 15.72 -10.30
N ARG A 8 13.81 15.91 -9.87
CA ARG A 8 12.90 16.92 -10.43
C ARG A 8 12.30 17.74 -9.28
N PRO A 9 12.15 19.06 -9.42
CA PRO A 9 11.47 19.88 -8.41
C PRO A 9 9.97 19.58 -8.42
N GLY A 10 9.39 19.36 -7.24
CA GLY A 10 7.95 19.06 -7.08
C GLY A 10 7.59 18.76 -5.62
N SER A 11 6.32 18.51 -5.38
CA SER A 11 5.79 18.05 -4.08
C SER A 11 4.96 16.77 -4.28
N ALA A 12 4.44 16.20 -3.19
CA ALA A 12 3.56 15.04 -3.29
C ALA A 12 2.19 15.39 -3.91
N GLU A 13 1.77 16.65 -3.74
CA GLU A 13 0.55 17.25 -4.26
C GLU A 13 0.68 17.70 -5.72
N ALA A 14 1.91 17.83 -6.23
CA ALA A 14 2.22 18.20 -7.61
C ALA A 14 3.51 17.50 -8.07
N ILE A 15 3.35 16.31 -8.63
CA ILE A 15 4.43 15.43 -9.08
C ILE A 15 4.72 15.72 -10.56
N PRO A 16 5.94 16.14 -10.93
CA PRO A 16 6.31 16.57 -12.29
C PRO A 16 6.59 15.36 -13.21
N LEU A 17 5.66 14.42 -13.23
CA LEU A 17 5.68 13.20 -14.04
C LEU A 17 4.37 13.06 -14.83
N PRO A 18 4.40 12.46 -16.03
CA PRO A 18 3.20 12.13 -16.78
C PRO A 18 2.32 11.12 -16.06
N ASP A 19 1.08 11.02 -16.52
CA ASP A 19 0.12 10.01 -16.06
C ASP A 19 0.65 8.60 -16.34
N ALA A 20 0.38 7.67 -15.42
CA ALA A 20 0.72 6.25 -15.54
C ALA A 20 2.17 5.97 -15.96
N SER A 21 3.12 6.81 -15.53
CA SER A 21 4.51 6.77 -15.98
C SER A 21 5.46 6.02 -15.04
N VAL A 22 5.00 5.63 -13.85
CA VAL A 22 5.81 4.91 -12.86
C VAL A 22 5.05 3.74 -12.23
N ASP A 23 5.75 2.65 -11.93
CA ASP A 23 5.15 1.49 -11.27
C ASP A 23 5.03 1.66 -9.74
N ALA A 24 5.83 2.55 -9.16
CA ALA A 24 5.87 2.77 -7.72
C ALA A 24 6.19 4.22 -7.33
N VAL A 25 5.58 4.65 -6.23
CA VAL A 25 5.89 5.89 -5.51
C VAL A 25 6.28 5.52 -4.09
N LEU A 26 7.49 5.90 -3.69
CA LEU A 26 8.06 5.58 -2.39
C LEU A 26 8.27 6.86 -1.58
N ALA A 27 7.71 6.91 -0.37
CA ALA A 27 7.84 8.03 0.55
C ALA A 27 8.67 7.63 1.77
N GLY A 28 9.98 7.93 1.74
CA GLY A 28 10.91 7.65 2.84
C GLY A 28 10.76 8.67 3.97
N ASN A 29 10.21 8.23 5.10
CA ASN A 29 9.95 9.02 6.31
C ASN A 29 9.12 10.30 6.06
N ALA A 30 8.35 10.33 4.97
CA ALA A 30 7.71 11.55 4.48
C ALA A 30 6.18 11.47 4.35
N LEU A 31 5.61 10.26 4.27
CA LEU A 31 4.19 10.09 3.91
C LEU A 31 3.22 10.84 4.85
N HIS A 32 3.58 10.97 6.13
CA HIS A 32 2.77 11.65 7.14
C HIS A 32 2.74 13.19 7.00
N TRP A 33 3.60 13.77 6.16
CA TRP A 33 3.58 15.19 5.83
C TRP A 33 2.67 15.51 4.66
N PHE A 34 2.19 14.51 3.93
CA PHE A 34 1.38 14.74 2.74
C PHE A 34 -0.04 15.09 3.13
N ASP A 35 -0.63 16.07 2.44
CA ASP A 35 -2.07 16.19 2.42
C ASP A 35 -2.63 15.09 1.51
N LEU A 36 -2.97 13.94 2.09
CA LEU A 36 -3.42 12.79 1.32
C LEU A 36 -4.73 13.01 0.55
N ALA A 37 -5.51 14.05 0.89
CA ALA A 37 -6.68 14.43 0.10
C ALA A 37 -6.27 14.99 -1.28
N VAL A 38 -5.10 15.64 -1.34
CA VAL A 38 -4.56 16.24 -2.57
C VAL A 38 -3.49 15.33 -3.20
N ALA A 39 -2.53 14.87 -2.41
CA ALA A 39 -1.46 13.99 -2.85
C ALA A 39 -1.96 12.59 -3.25
N GLY A 40 -3.01 12.06 -2.64
CA GLY A 40 -3.55 10.74 -2.98
C GLY A 40 -3.97 10.63 -4.46
N PRO A 41 -4.84 11.53 -4.96
CA PRO A 41 -5.15 11.64 -6.38
C PRO A 41 -3.94 11.83 -7.30
N GLU A 42 -3.00 12.70 -6.91
CA GLU A 42 -1.82 13.02 -7.71
C GLU A 42 -0.85 11.83 -7.82
N ILE A 43 -0.60 11.13 -6.71
CA ILE A 43 0.17 9.89 -6.67
C ILE A 43 -0.52 8.82 -7.53
N ALA A 44 -1.85 8.69 -7.42
CA ALA A 44 -2.60 7.76 -8.24
C ALA A 44 -2.54 8.11 -9.74
N ARG A 45 -2.47 9.40 -10.11
CA ARG A 45 -2.35 9.86 -11.50
C ARG A 45 -1.05 9.38 -12.13
N VAL A 46 0.08 9.56 -11.43
CA VAL A 46 1.41 9.20 -11.98
C VAL A 46 1.69 7.71 -11.95
N LEU A 47 1.07 6.96 -11.03
CA LEU A 47 1.21 5.50 -10.94
C LEU A 47 0.54 4.81 -12.12
N ALA A 48 1.16 3.79 -12.71
CA ALA A 48 0.50 2.88 -13.64
C ALA A 48 -0.65 2.11 -12.95
N PRO A 49 -1.64 1.57 -13.68
CA PRO A 49 -2.65 0.68 -13.11
C PRO A 49 -2.01 -0.45 -12.30
N GLY A 50 -2.45 -0.65 -11.05
CA GLY A 50 -1.88 -1.64 -10.13
C GLY A 50 -0.56 -1.24 -9.45
N GLY A 51 0.00 -0.07 -9.81
CA GLY A 51 1.21 0.49 -9.22
C GLY A 51 1.09 0.74 -7.72
N ILE A 52 2.22 0.91 -7.03
CA ILE A 52 2.27 0.86 -5.55
C ILE A 52 2.64 2.23 -4.98
N LEU A 53 1.87 2.69 -4.00
CA LEU A 53 2.32 3.70 -3.04
C LEU A 53 2.86 2.98 -1.80
N ALA A 54 4.09 3.27 -1.40
CA ALA A 54 4.65 2.77 -0.14
C ALA A 54 5.31 3.87 0.69
N GLY A 55 4.89 4.00 1.95
CA GLY A 55 5.63 4.72 2.98
C GLY A 55 6.67 3.82 3.62
N LEU A 56 7.87 4.33 3.84
CA LEU A 56 9.02 3.61 4.40
C LEU A 56 9.54 4.36 5.63
N TRP A 57 9.72 3.68 6.76
CA TRP A 57 10.29 4.27 7.98
C TRP A 57 11.39 3.38 8.52
N ASN A 58 12.53 3.98 8.89
CA ASN A 58 13.58 3.27 9.60
C ASN A 58 13.38 3.51 11.10
N VAL A 59 13.11 2.44 11.83
CA VAL A 59 12.85 2.44 13.28
C VAL A 59 13.91 1.61 13.99
N VAL A 60 14.20 1.92 15.26
CA VAL A 60 15.04 1.06 16.09
C VAL A 60 14.24 -0.19 16.46
N ASP A 61 14.87 -1.36 16.46
CA ASP A 61 14.19 -2.60 16.84
C ASP A 61 14.21 -2.80 18.36
N ASP A 62 13.22 -2.21 19.04
CA ASP A 62 13.03 -2.30 20.50
C ASP A 62 12.59 -3.69 20.99
N ARG A 63 12.51 -4.69 20.10
CA ARG A 63 12.38 -6.11 20.47
C ARG A 63 13.71 -6.68 21.00
N VAL A 64 14.83 -6.03 20.69
CA VAL A 64 16.16 -6.36 21.23
C VAL A 64 16.33 -5.71 22.61
N GLY A 65 16.75 -6.50 23.60
CA GLY A 65 16.75 -6.10 25.02
C GLY A 65 17.44 -4.78 25.33
N TRP A 66 18.68 -4.61 24.89
CA TRP A 66 19.43 -3.37 25.13
C TRP A 66 18.85 -2.17 24.37
N VAL A 67 18.22 -2.39 23.20
CA VAL A 67 17.55 -1.33 22.42
C VAL A 67 16.30 -0.85 23.14
N ALA A 68 15.53 -1.77 23.74
CA ALA A 68 14.41 -1.41 24.61
C ALA A 68 14.88 -0.62 25.84
N GLY A 69 16.04 -1.00 26.41
CA GLY A 69 16.71 -0.27 27.49
C GLY A 69 17.11 1.14 27.07
N LEU A 70 17.67 1.30 25.88
CA LEU A 70 18.03 2.59 25.29
C LEU A 70 16.80 3.49 25.11
N ALA A 71 15.69 2.96 24.59
CA ALA A 71 14.44 3.69 24.44
C ALA A 71 13.92 4.21 25.79
N ARG A 72 13.98 3.39 26.85
CA ARG A 72 13.63 3.81 28.22
C ARG A 72 14.59 4.85 28.79
N ALA A 73 15.89 4.67 28.58
CA ALA A 73 16.92 5.58 29.11
C ALA A 73 16.84 6.97 28.47
N GLY A 74 16.63 7.04 27.16
CA GLY A 74 16.52 8.29 26.39
C GLY A 74 15.14 8.95 26.45
N GLY A 75 14.07 8.17 26.61
CA GLY A 75 12.70 8.68 26.61
C GLY A 75 12.20 9.15 25.23
N SER A 76 10.97 9.67 25.21
CA SER A 76 10.24 9.99 23.97
C SER A 76 10.85 11.12 23.12
N ALA A 77 11.67 11.98 23.72
CA ALA A 77 12.39 13.02 22.99
C ALA A 77 13.55 12.47 22.14
N VAL A 78 14.04 11.28 22.48
CA VAL A 78 15.17 10.61 21.82
C VAL A 78 14.65 9.53 20.86
N ILE A 79 13.81 8.62 21.39
CA ILE A 79 13.09 7.57 20.65
C ILE A 79 11.61 7.80 20.91
N GLY A 80 10.95 8.47 19.98
CA GLY A 80 9.53 8.78 20.03
C GLY A 80 8.65 7.61 19.58
N PRO A 81 7.32 7.79 19.63
CA PRO A 81 6.37 6.72 19.30
C PRO A 81 6.57 6.12 17.90
N ARG A 82 6.93 6.93 16.90
CA ARG A 82 7.15 6.45 15.52
C ARG A 82 8.52 5.84 15.27
N ASP A 83 9.42 5.88 16.25
CA ASP A 83 10.78 5.35 16.12
C ASP A 83 10.90 3.89 16.55
N THR A 84 9.79 3.25 16.97
CA THR A 84 9.72 1.81 17.27
C THR A 84 8.63 1.14 16.43
N PRO A 85 8.71 -0.18 16.17
CA PRO A 85 7.76 -0.88 15.32
C PRO A 85 6.32 -0.82 15.84
N THR A 86 6.14 -0.92 17.16
CA THR A 86 4.81 -0.91 17.76
C THR A 86 4.15 0.46 17.67
N GLY A 87 4.86 1.53 18.02
CA GLY A 87 4.29 2.86 17.92
C GLY A 87 4.17 3.36 16.48
N TRP A 88 5.08 2.97 15.58
CA TRP A 88 4.89 3.16 14.13
C TRP A 88 3.58 2.52 13.65
N ARG A 89 3.33 1.24 14.00
CA ARG A 89 2.09 0.53 13.59
C ARG A 89 0.82 1.26 14.05
N ALA A 90 0.82 1.81 15.26
CA ALA A 90 -0.31 2.55 15.79
C ALA A 90 -0.53 3.87 15.04
N GLU A 91 0.55 4.63 14.84
CA GLU A 91 0.53 5.96 14.23
C GLU A 91 0.24 5.94 12.73
N THR A 92 0.60 4.86 12.02
CA THR A 92 0.36 4.73 10.59
C THR A 92 -0.85 3.87 10.24
N ALA A 93 -1.65 3.44 11.24
CA ALA A 93 -2.75 2.50 11.02
C ALA A 93 -3.73 2.99 9.94
N GLU A 94 -4.03 4.28 9.94
CA GLU A 94 -5.00 4.92 9.04
C GLU A 94 -4.36 5.64 7.84
N ALA A 95 -3.02 5.69 7.77
CA ALA A 95 -2.29 6.57 6.85
C ALA A 95 -2.48 6.24 5.36
N LEU A 96 -3.05 5.08 5.02
CA LEU A 96 -3.37 4.70 3.64
C LEU A 96 -4.83 4.27 3.46
N HIS A 97 -5.72 4.56 4.42
CA HIS A 97 -7.17 4.29 4.32
C HIS A 97 -7.90 5.23 3.33
N THR A 98 -7.20 5.69 2.29
CA THR A 98 -7.72 6.63 1.30
C THR A 98 -8.35 5.88 0.14
N ALA A 99 -9.46 6.41 -0.37
CA ALA A 99 -10.33 5.77 -1.37
C ALA A 99 -9.67 5.45 -2.73
N ARG A 100 -8.38 5.68 -2.94
CA ARG A 100 -7.64 5.37 -4.19
C ARG A 100 -6.58 4.27 -4.03
N PHE A 101 -6.33 3.83 -2.80
CA PHE A 101 -5.40 2.75 -2.51
C PHE A 101 -6.14 1.65 -1.75
N GLY A 102 -5.93 0.40 -2.16
CA GLY A 102 -6.54 -0.75 -1.50
C GLY A 102 -6.08 -0.88 -0.03
N SER A 103 -6.66 -1.84 0.70
CA SER A 103 -6.26 -2.12 2.09
C SER A 103 -4.74 -2.23 2.21
N PRO A 104 -4.11 -1.43 3.07
CA PRO A 104 -2.66 -1.37 3.11
C PRO A 104 -2.07 -2.66 3.69
N ALA A 105 -1.08 -3.20 2.99
CA ALA A 105 -0.24 -4.29 3.50
C ALA A 105 0.94 -3.70 4.28
N ARG A 106 1.38 -4.44 5.31
CA ARG A 106 2.56 -4.09 6.11
C ARG A 106 3.67 -5.08 5.84
N ALA A 107 4.91 -4.59 5.84
CA ALA A 107 6.11 -5.41 5.78
C ALA A 107 7.20 -4.81 6.67
N GLU A 108 8.06 -5.65 7.22
CA GLU A 108 9.21 -5.26 8.04
C GLU A 108 10.46 -5.87 7.42
N PHE A 109 11.49 -5.06 7.18
CA PHE A 109 12.76 -5.50 6.62
C PHE A 109 13.89 -5.22 7.62
N PRO A 110 14.51 -6.24 8.22
CA PRO A 110 15.61 -6.04 9.16
C PRO A 110 16.86 -5.50 8.49
N HIS A 111 17.52 -4.56 9.17
CA HIS A 111 18.85 -4.09 8.80
C HIS A 111 19.64 -3.65 10.04
N GLY A 112 20.91 -3.32 9.85
CA GLY A 112 21.79 -2.89 10.94
C GLY A 112 22.51 -1.59 10.60
N GLN A 113 22.83 -0.81 11.62
CA GLN A 113 23.78 0.29 11.52
C GLN A 113 24.99 0.00 12.40
N ARG A 114 26.18 0.01 11.82
CA ARG A 114 27.43 -0.10 12.59
C ARG A 114 27.65 1.19 13.38
N ARG A 115 27.86 1.07 14.69
CA ARG A 115 27.99 2.18 15.64
C ARG A 115 29.00 1.86 16.73
N THR A 116 29.57 2.90 17.30
CA THR A 116 30.10 2.94 18.66
C THR A 116 29.12 3.68 19.58
N ALA A 117 29.28 3.55 20.90
CA ALA A 117 28.46 4.28 21.88
C ALA A 117 28.51 5.80 21.62
N ASP A 118 29.70 6.33 21.36
CA ASP A 118 29.90 7.74 20.99
C ASP A 118 29.15 8.15 19.72
N SER A 119 29.27 7.35 18.67
CA SER A 119 28.62 7.64 17.38
C SER A 119 27.09 7.59 17.49
N LEU A 120 26.55 6.72 18.35
CA LEU A 120 25.12 6.58 18.59
C LEU A 120 24.60 7.77 19.40
N VAL A 121 25.28 8.14 20.49
CA VAL A 121 24.94 9.33 21.28
C VAL A 121 24.98 10.59 20.41
N ALA A 122 25.99 10.73 19.56
CA ALA A 122 26.09 11.85 18.63
C ALA A 122 24.92 11.88 17.63
N ALA A 123 24.51 10.74 17.07
CA ALA A 123 23.35 10.65 16.18
C ALA A 123 22.02 10.96 16.90
N LEU A 124 21.87 10.50 18.15
CA LEU A 124 20.70 10.80 18.96
C LEU A 124 20.63 12.29 19.36
N ALA A 125 21.78 12.95 19.50
CA ALA A 125 21.85 14.38 19.81
C ALA A 125 21.34 15.29 18.69
N THR A 126 21.16 14.79 17.46
CA THR A 126 20.60 15.54 16.32
C THR A 126 19.09 15.35 16.17
N ARG A 127 18.46 14.56 17.04
CA ARG A 127 17.01 14.33 17.01
C ARG A 127 16.30 15.63 17.39
N ALA A 128 15.20 15.95 16.69
CA ALA A 128 14.50 17.22 16.88
C ALA A 128 14.08 17.46 18.34
N GLY A 129 13.58 16.42 19.02
CA GLY A 129 13.22 16.49 20.44
C GLY A 129 14.41 16.84 21.36
N VAL A 130 15.62 16.39 21.01
CA VAL A 130 16.85 16.69 21.76
C VAL A 130 17.41 18.07 21.43
N LEU A 131 17.27 18.52 20.18
CA LEU A 131 17.76 19.83 19.74
C LEU A 131 17.04 21.00 20.41
N VAL A 132 15.76 20.83 20.75
CA VAL A 132 14.94 21.88 21.39
C VAL A 132 15.01 21.86 22.93
N MET A 133 15.70 20.87 23.52
CA MET A 133 15.86 20.79 24.97
C MET A 133 16.70 21.95 25.53
N PRO A 134 16.39 22.43 26.75
CA PRO A 134 17.30 23.27 27.52
C PRO A 134 18.69 22.62 27.64
N PRO A 135 19.80 23.38 27.59
CA PRO A 135 21.16 22.82 27.55
C PRO A 135 21.47 21.82 28.67
N ARG A 136 20.99 22.10 29.89
CA ARG A 136 21.19 21.21 31.04
C ARG A 136 20.44 19.89 30.89
N GLU A 137 19.16 19.96 30.52
CA GLU A 137 18.34 18.77 30.30
C GLU A 137 18.87 17.90 29.15
N ARG A 138 19.35 18.55 28.08
CA ARG A 138 20.04 17.88 26.98
C ARG A 138 21.29 17.15 27.44
N ALA A 139 22.14 17.80 28.24
CA ALA A 139 23.36 17.20 28.78
C ALA A 139 23.04 16.01 29.71
N ASP A 140 22.06 16.17 30.61
CA ASP A 140 21.63 15.12 31.53
C ASP A 140 21.06 13.91 30.77
N THR A 141 20.27 14.13 29.72
CA THR A 141 19.69 13.07 28.88
C THR A 141 20.77 12.30 28.11
N LEU A 142 21.68 13.00 27.43
CA LEU A 142 22.78 12.36 26.69
C LEU A 142 23.76 11.65 27.63
N GLY A 143 23.99 12.20 28.83
CA GLY A 143 24.78 11.57 29.89
C GLY A 143 24.17 10.25 30.36
N ARG A 144 22.85 10.22 30.58
CA ARG A 144 22.10 9.01 30.95
C ARG A 144 22.23 7.91 29.89
N ILE A 145 22.09 8.27 28.61
CA ILE A 145 22.23 7.34 27.49
C ILE A 145 23.64 6.78 27.42
N ARG A 146 24.66 7.65 27.54
CA ARG A 146 26.06 7.23 27.55
C ARG A 146 26.37 6.27 28.70
N ALA A 147 25.89 6.57 29.90
CA ALA A 147 26.05 5.71 31.06
C ALA A 147 25.35 4.36 30.87
N PHE A 148 24.15 4.36 30.28
CA PHE A 148 23.43 3.13 29.93
C PHE A 148 24.24 2.28 28.95
N LEU A 149 24.70 2.84 27.83
CA LEU A 149 25.46 2.10 26.81
C LEU A 149 26.78 1.53 27.36
N ALA A 150 27.44 2.23 28.27
CA ALA A 150 28.65 1.75 28.94
C ALA A 150 28.39 0.58 29.91
N GLY A 151 27.16 0.43 30.40
CA GLY A 151 26.76 -0.65 31.31
C GLY A 151 26.23 -1.91 30.63
N GLU A 152 25.91 -1.84 29.33
CA GLU A 152 25.39 -2.97 28.56
C GLU A 152 26.53 -3.73 27.86
N PRO A 153 26.67 -5.06 28.06
CA PRO A 153 27.74 -5.85 27.46
C PRO A 153 27.86 -5.73 25.94
N GLU A 154 26.73 -5.55 25.24
CA GLU A 154 26.66 -5.44 23.79
C GLU A 154 27.20 -4.11 23.25
N THR A 155 27.25 -3.06 24.08
CA THR A 155 27.56 -1.71 23.63
C THR A 155 28.69 -1.04 24.40
N ALA A 156 29.17 -1.65 25.48
CA ALA A 156 30.21 -1.12 26.34
C ALA A 156 31.55 -0.93 25.62
N ASP A 157 31.89 -1.86 24.72
CA ASP A 157 33.20 -1.92 24.07
C ASP A 157 33.10 -2.00 22.54
N GLY A 158 33.87 -1.15 21.86
CA GLY A 158 34.10 -1.24 20.41
C GLY A 158 32.91 -0.90 19.53
N GLU A 159 32.87 -1.52 18.35
CA GLU A 159 31.78 -1.39 17.39
C GLU A 159 30.70 -2.45 17.63
N PHE A 160 29.45 -2.04 17.58
CA PHE A 160 28.29 -2.90 17.60
C PHE A 160 27.33 -2.57 16.45
N THR A 161 26.37 -3.47 16.23
CA THR A 161 25.29 -3.23 15.28
C THR A 161 24.07 -2.75 16.04
N LEU A 162 23.61 -1.53 15.76
CA LEU A 162 22.28 -1.07 16.16
C LEU A 162 21.24 -1.78 15.27
N PRO A 163 20.39 -2.65 15.85
CA PRO A 163 19.32 -3.32 15.12
C PRO A 163 18.24 -2.31 14.72
N MET A 164 17.88 -2.36 13.45
CA MET A 164 16.89 -1.47 12.85
C MET A 164 15.90 -2.29 12.02
N LEU A 165 14.71 -1.72 11.82
CA LEU A 165 13.72 -2.24 10.90
C LEU A 165 13.35 -1.13 9.91
N THR A 166 13.32 -1.45 8.61
CA THR A 166 12.54 -0.66 7.65
C THR A 166 11.10 -1.16 7.71
N CYS A 167 10.24 -0.41 8.39
CA CYS A 167 8.82 -0.64 8.44
C CYS A 167 8.13 -0.02 7.22
N VAL A 168 7.31 -0.81 6.54
CA VAL A 168 6.69 -0.43 5.27
C VAL A 168 5.18 -0.55 5.38
N LEU A 169 4.49 0.52 4.98
CA LEU A 169 3.05 0.50 4.72
C LEU A 169 2.85 0.72 3.23
N ARG A 170 2.24 -0.25 2.53
CA ARG A 170 2.04 -0.18 1.08
C ARG A 170 0.60 -0.43 0.69
N GLY A 171 0.11 0.38 -0.24
CA GLY A 171 -1.18 0.20 -0.90
C GLY A 171 -0.97 0.10 -2.40
N HIS A 172 -1.64 -0.85 -3.04
CA HIS A 172 -1.75 -0.81 -4.49
C HIS A 172 -2.72 0.30 -4.87
N ARG A 173 -2.41 1.03 -5.93
CA ARG A 173 -3.37 1.87 -6.66
C ARG A 173 -4.55 0.98 -6.97
N GLY A 174 -5.59 1.13 -6.16
CA GLY A 174 -6.82 0.39 -6.24
C GLY A 174 -7.76 1.16 -7.15
N TYR A 175 -8.74 0.44 -7.69
CA TYR A 175 -9.90 1.11 -8.26
C TYR A 175 -10.65 1.85 -7.14
N PRO A 176 -11.08 3.11 -7.34
CA PRO A 176 -11.54 3.93 -6.24
C PRO A 176 -12.66 3.28 -5.41
N SER A 177 -12.50 3.22 -4.08
CA SER A 177 -13.49 2.60 -3.17
C SER A 177 -14.69 3.50 -2.87
N ARG A 178 -14.68 4.75 -3.35
CA ARG A 178 -15.84 5.63 -3.47
C ARG A 178 -15.79 6.31 -4.83
N MET A 179 -16.08 5.51 -5.84
CA MET A 179 -16.58 6.05 -7.10
C MET A 179 -17.97 6.61 -6.84
N ASP A 180 -18.20 7.84 -7.27
CA ASP A 180 -19.58 8.27 -7.42
C ASP A 180 -20.30 7.35 -8.44
N ASP A 181 -21.62 7.43 -8.48
CA ASP A 181 -22.41 6.51 -9.29
C ASP A 181 -22.20 6.73 -10.79
N GLU A 182 -21.63 7.88 -11.20
CA GLU A 182 -21.29 8.16 -12.59
C GLU A 182 -19.97 7.54 -13.00
N GLU A 183 -18.94 7.72 -12.17
CA GLU A 183 -17.66 7.06 -12.33
C GLU A 183 -17.84 5.54 -12.31
N THR A 184 -18.63 5.00 -11.36
CA THR A 184 -18.89 3.56 -11.24
C THR A 184 -19.44 2.98 -12.53
N ARG A 185 -20.40 3.69 -13.17
CA ARG A 185 -21.01 3.27 -14.42
C ARG A 185 -20.05 3.34 -15.59
N ARG A 186 -19.25 4.41 -15.69
CA ARG A 186 -18.27 4.58 -16.77
C ARG A 186 -17.28 3.43 -16.78
N GLU A 187 -16.67 3.15 -15.64
CA GLU A 187 -15.58 2.17 -15.55
C GLU A 187 -16.06 0.73 -15.63
N PHE A 188 -17.30 0.48 -15.17
CA PHE A 188 -17.97 -0.77 -15.46
C PHE A 188 -18.20 -0.94 -16.96
N GLY A 189 -18.63 0.12 -17.67
CA GLY A 189 -18.76 0.10 -19.12
C GLY A 189 -17.45 -0.15 -19.85
N ASP A 190 -16.34 0.40 -19.35
CA ASP A 190 -15.00 0.16 -19.90
C ASP A 190 -14.48 -1.25 -19.60
N SER A 191 -14.90 -1.83 -18.47
CA SER A 191 -14.48 -3.17 -18.03
C SER A 191 -15.32 -4.31 -18.62
N VAL A 192 -16.60 -4.08 -18.91
CA VAL A 192 -17.54 -5.10 -19.41
C VAL A 192 -17.74 -4.89 -20.92
N ASN A 193 -16.96 -5.61 -21.73
CA ASN A 193 -17.01 -5.50 -23.20
C ASN A 193 -17.96 -6.52 -23.86
N MET A 194 -18.56 -7.44 -23.10
CA MET A 194 -19.59 -8.33 -23.60
C MET A 194 -20.98 -7.69 -23.46
N THR A 195 -21.77 -7.72 -24.54
CA THR A 195 -23.19 -7.33 -24.47
C THR A 195 -23.97 -8.26 -23.55
N ALA A 196 -25.12 -7.80 -23.03
CA ALA A 196 -26.02 -8.63 -22.23
C ALA A 196 -26.40 -9.93 -22.93
N LYS A 197 -26.55 -9.92 -24.26
CA LYS A 197 -26.83 -11.12 -25.06
C LYS A 197 -25.63 -12.06 -25.12
N GLN A 198 -24.43 -11.55 -25.43
CA GLN A 198 -23.22 -12.39 -25.49
C GLN A 198 -22.93 -13.05 -24.14
N LEU A 199 -23.06 -12.31 -23.04
CA LEU A 199 -22.85 -12.83 -21.70
C LEU A 199 -23.93 -13.87 -21.32
N ASP A 200 -25.20 -13.60 -21.62
CA ASP A 200 -26.31 -14.54 -21.37
C ASP A 200 -26.14 -15.85 -22.16
N ASP A 201 -25.67 -15.78 -23.41
CA ASP A 201 -25.37 -16.95 -24.23
C ASP A 201 -24.13 -17.70 -23.71
N TRP A 202 -23.08 -16.99 -23.29
CA TRP A 202 -21.88 -17.57 -22.69
C TRP A 202 -22.18 -18.34 -21.40
N LEU A 203 -22.99 -17.78 -20.50
CA LEU A 203 -23.33 -18.41 -19.21
C LEU A 203 -24.10 -19.74 -19.36
N LYS A 204 -24.64 -20.06 -20.54
CA LYS A 204 -25.31 -21.35 -20.79
C LYS A 204 -24.33 -22.48 -21.10
N THR A 205 -23.09 -22.16 -21.46
CA THR A 205 -22.04 -23.12 -21.84
C THR A 205 -21.54 -23.94 -20.66
N ASP A 206 -20.97 -25.11 -20.92
CA ASP A 206 -20.41 -25.94 -19.85
C ASP A 206 -19.05 -25.42 -19.39
N GLU A 207 -18.31 -24.76 -20.27
CA GLU A 207 -17.07 -24.04 -19.98
C GLU A 207 -17.30 -22.94 -18.94
N SER A 208 -18.39 -22.17 -19.10
CA SER A 208 -18.79 -21.14 -18.13
C SER A 208 -19.12 -21.73 -16.76
N LYS A 209 -19.91 -22.81 -16.71
CA LYS A 209 -20.32 -23.48 -15.47
C LYS A 209 -19.13 -24.12 -14.74
N ALA A 210 -18.14 -24.62 -15.48
CA ALA A 210 -16.94 -25.24 -14.94
C ALA A 210 -15.88 -24.23 -14.47
N ALA A 211 -15.96 -22.97 -14.90
CA ALA A 211 -14.97 -21.95 -14.58
C ALA A 211 -15.24 -21.22 -13.25
N GLY A 212 -14.20 -21.10 -12.42
CA GLY A 212 -14.16 -20.23 -11.25
C GLY A 212 -14.13 -20.96 -9.90
N GLN A 213 -14.23 -20.18 -8.82
CA GLN A 213 -14.27 -20.72 -7.46
C GLN A 213 -15.70 -21.06 -7.04
N HIS A 214 -15.89 -22.25 -6.50
CA HIS A 214 -17.17 -22.75 -5.99
C HIS A 214 -17.27 -22.51 -4.49
N LYS A 215 -18.37 -21.91 -4.05
CA LYS A 215 -18.76 -21.90 -2.63
C LYS A 215 -19.88 -22.91 -2.35
N ASP A 216 -20.72 -23.15 -3.35
CA ASP A 216 -21.86 -24.10 -3.36
C ASP A 216 -21.94 -24.81 -4.73
N SER A 217 -23.14 -25.15 -5.23
CA SER A 217 -23.35 -25.80 -6.54
C SER A 217 -23.00 -24.92 -7.75
N GLU A 218 -22.80 -23.62 -7.56
CA GLU A 218 -22.50 -22.65 -8.61
C GLU A 218 -21.21 -21.86 -8.30
N SER A 219 -20.42 -21.54 -9.34
CA SER A 219 -19.24 -20.69 -9.17
C SER A 219 -19.62 -19.23 -8.89
N ILE A 220 -18.80 -18.54 -8.10
CA ILE A 220 -19.02 -17.12 -7.76
C ILE A 220 -19.07 -16.26 -9.02
N GLY A 221 -18.23 -16.57 -10.01
CA GLY A 221 -18.18 -15.85 -11.28
C GLY A 221 -19.43 -16.04 -12.10
N HIS A 222 -19.92 -17.28 -12.22
CA HIS A 222 -21.15 -17.56 -12.97
C HIS A 222 -22.37 -16.85 -12.35
N LYS A 223 -22.45 -16.83 -11.01
CA LYS A 223 -23.49 -16.06 -10.30
C LYS A 223 -23.36 -14.55 -10.56
N SER A 224 -22.13 -14.04 -10.59
CA SER A 224 -21.84 -12.64 -10.91
C SER A 224 -22.30 -12.30 -12.33
N GLY A 225 -22.01 -13.17 -13.30
CA GLY A 225 -22.40 -12.97 -14.69
C GLY A 225 -23.90 -12.78 -14.87
N ARG A 226 -24.73 -13.55 -14.16
CA ARG A 226 -26.19 -13.33 -14.21
C ARG A 226 -26.61 -11.96 -13.69
N HIS A 227 -26.02 -11.50 -12.59
CA HIS A 227 -26.31 -10.16 -12.06
C HIS A 227 -25.81 -9.07 -13.03
N ILE A 228 -24.67 -9.25 -13.69
CA ILE A 228 -24.19 -8.35 -14.75
C ILE A 228 -25.20 -8.27 -15.90
N VAL A 229 -25.77 -9.39 -16.35
CA VAL A 229 -26.82 -9.39 -17.39
C VAL A 229 -28.04 -8.57 -16.95
N GLU A 230 -28.46 -8.69 -15.69
CA GLU A 230 -29.55 -7.88 -15.14
C GLU A 230 -29.20 -6.38 -15.13
N ILE A 231 -28.00 -6.02 -14.68
CA ILE A 231 -27.49 -4.64 -14.65
C ILE A 231 -27.45 -4.05 -16.06
N LEU A 232 -26.93 -4.80 -17.05
CA LEU A 232 -26.83 -4.34 -18.44
C LEU A 232 -28.20 -4.11 -19.12
N ARG A 233 -29.29 -4.67 -18.57
CA ARG A 233 -30.67 -4.48 -19.06
C ARG A 233 -31.40 -3.31 -18.37
N LYS A 234 -30.87 -2.78 -17.27
CA LYS A 234 -31.46 -1.65 -16.52
C LYS A 234 -31.11 -0.32 -17.18
N LYS A 235 -31.97 0.69 -17.01
CA LYS A 235 -31.61 2.08 -17.29
C LYS A 235 -30.80 2.64 -16.11
N LYS A 236 -30.06 3.73 -16.36
CA LYS A 236 -29.25 4.42 -15.35
C LYS A 236 -30.03 4.69 -14.06
N ASP A 237 -31.26 5.19 -14.18
CA ASP A 237 -32.08 5.63 -13.05
C ASP A 237 -32.73 4.45 -12.29
N ASP A 238 -32.66 3.24 -12.85
CA ASP A 238 -33.20 2.00 -12.25
C ASP A 238 -32.11 1.22 -11.47
N LEU A 239 -30.87 1.71 -11.44
CA LEU A 239 -29.76 1.06 -10.73
C LEU A 239 -29.89 1.29 -9.22
N SER A 240 -29.90 0.19 -8.47
CA SER A 240 -29.88 0.21 -7.00
C SER A 240 -28.47 0.41 -6.45
N GLY A 241 -28.38 0.74 -5.16
CA GLY A 241 -27.10 0.78 -4.45
C GLY A 241 -26.34 -0.57 -4.49
N ASP A 242 -27.08 -1.68 -4.49
CA ASP A 242 -26.50 -3.02 -4.61
C ASP A 242 -25.95 -3.29 -6.01
N ASP A 243 -26.62 -2.79 -7.06
CA ASP A 243 -26.10 -2.85 -8.43
C ASP A 243 -24.79 -2.08 -8.54
N LEU A 244 -24.74 -0.85 -8.02
CA LEU A 244 -23.55 -0.01 -8.01
C LEU A 244 -22.40 -0.65 -7.20
N ALA A 245 -22.71 -1.27 -6.06
CA ALA A 245 -21.73 -2.04 -5.30
C ALA A 245 -21.21 -3.25 -6.10
N HIS A 246 -22.08 -3.95 -6.82
CA HIS A 246 -21.71 -5.05 -7.69
C HIS A 246 -20.83 -4.59 -8.85
N MET A 247 -21.15 -3.47 -9.51
CA MET A 247 -20.35 -2.88 -10.58
C MET A 247 -18.91 -2.61 -10.14
N ARG A 248 -18.72 -2.00 -8.96
CA ARG A 248 -17.38 -1.78 -8.37
C ARG A 248 -16.62 -3.10 -8.14
N LYS A 249 -17.33 -4.15 -7.69
CA LYS A 249 -16.76 -5.49 -7.52
C LYS A 249 -16.30 -6.10 -8.85
N VAL A 250 -17.09 -5.94 -9.91
CA VAL A 250 -16.79 -6.43 -11.27
C VAL A 250 -15.55 -5.77 -11.83
N VAL A 251 -15.49 -4.43 -11.81
CA VAL A 251 -14.33 -3.65 -12.26
C VAL A 251 -13.06 -4.11 -11.53
N GLY A 252 -13.12 -4.20 -10.20
CA GLY A 252 -11.99 -4.66 -9.40
C GLY A 252 -11.58 -6.11 -9.71
N TYR A 253 -12.51 -7.00 -10.05
CA TYR A 253 -12.20 -8.37 -10.45
C TYR A 253 -11.51 -8.41 -11.81
N VAL A 254 -12.09 -7.78 -12.83
CA VAL A 254 -11.57 -7.77 -14.21
C VAL A 254 -10.13 -7.28 -14.24
N HIS A 255 -9.83 -6.13 -13.62
CA HIS A 255 -8.46 -5.59 -13.59
C HIS A 255 -7.47 -6.52 -12.91
N ARG A 256 -7.81 -7.07 -11.73
CA ARG A 256 -6.91 -8.00 -11.02
C ARG A 256 -6.67 -9.28 -11.80
N HIS A 257 -7.69 -9.80 -12.49
CA HIS A 257 -7.56 -11.02 -13.26
C HIS A 257 -6.78 -10.80 -14.57
N LEU A 258 -6.97 -9.65 -15.24
CA LEU A 258 -6.17 -9.26 -16.40
C LEU A 258 -4.68 -9.16 -16.08
N ALA A 259 -4.32 -8.63 -14.91
CA ALA A 259 -2.93 -8.57 -14.45
C ALA A 259 -2.28 -9.95 -14.22
N GLN A 260 -3.08 -11.02 -14.14
CA GLN A 260 -2.64 -12.40 -13.94
C GLN A 260 -2.65 -13.21 -15.26
N ARG A 261 -2.64 -12.53 -16.42
CA ARG A 261 -2.71 -13.18 -17.74
C ARG A 261 -1.62 -14.25 -17.90
N PRO A 262 -1.99 -15.51 -18.18
CA PRO A 262 -1.03 -16.57 -18.50
C PRO A 262 -0.24 -16.27 -19.77
N SER A 263 0.99 -16.76 -19.84
CA SER A 263 1.78 -16.75 -21.08
C SER A 263 1.23 -17.74 -22.10
N GLY A 264 1.31 -17.40 -23.39
CA GLY A 264 0.92 -18.28 -24.50
C GLY A 264 -0.49 -18.01 -25.02
N ASP A 265 -1.06 -19.00 -25.72
CA ASP A 265 -2.44 -18.94 -26.20
C ASP A 265 -3.42 -19.08 -25.03
N VAL A 266 -4.34 -18.12 -24.92
CA VAL A 266 -5.32 -18.03 -23.83
C VAL A 266 -6.74 -18.35 -24.27
N LYS A 267 -6.95 -18.71 -25.56
CA LYS A 267 -8.27 -18.85 -26.16
C LYS A 267 -9.20 -19.80 -25.38
N ASP A 268 -8.70 -20.96 -24.98
CA ASP A 268 -9.50 -21.99 -24.30
C ASP A 268 -8.94 -22.27 -22.90
N THR A 269 -8.81 -21.22 -22.09
CA THR A 269 -8.25 -21.30 -20.74
C THR A 269 -9.28 -20.98 -19.66
N THR A 270 -9.14 -21.61 -18.50
CA THR A 270 -9.96 -21.30 -17.31
C THR A 270 -9.84 -19.84 -16.89
N TRP A 271 -8.68 -19.21 -17.13
CA TRP A 271 -8.47 -17.78 -16.92
C TRP A 271 -9.41 -16.93 -17.80
N ARG A 272 -9.44 -17.17 -19.11
CA ARG A 272 -10.33 -16.44 -20.04
C ARG A 272 -11.79 -16.74 -19.73
N HIS A 273 -12.14 -18.00 -19.52
CA HIS A 273 -13.51 -18.40 -19.20
C HIS A 273 -14.01 -17.73 -17.92
N SER A 274 -13.13 -17.58 -16.92
CA SER A 274 -13.44 -16.85 -15.69
C SER A 274 -13.63 -15.36 -15.96
N LEU A 275 -12.81 -14.71 -16.78
CA LEU A 275 -13.04 -13.31 -17.18
C LEU A 275 -14.37 -13.12 -17.91
N MET A 276 -14.72 -14.03 -18.81
CA MET A 276 -15.98 -13.99 -19.56
C MET A 276 -17.20 -14.17 -18.63
N ASN A 277 -17.09 -14.98 -17.56
CA ASN A 277 -18.12 -15.06 -16.52
C ASN A 277 -18.36 -13.71 -15.81
N TRP A 278 -17.39 -12.80 -15.85
CA TRP A 278 -17.48 -11.44 -15.32
C TRP A 278 -17.73 -10.39 -16.41
N GLY A 279 -18.15 -10.81 -17.61
CA GLY A 279 -18.54 -9.92 -18.70
C GLY A 279 -17.40 -9.31 -19.50
N HIS A 280 -16.16 -9.79 -19.30
CA HIS A 280 -14.98 -9.33 -20.05
C HIS A 280 -14.41 -10.46 -20.91
N ASP A 281 -14.42 -10.31 -22.23
CA ASP A 281 -13.65 -11.16 -23.13
C ASP A 281 -12.32 -10.48 -23.49
N PRO A 282 -11.16 -10.96 -23.01
CA PRO A 282 -9.86 -10.35 -23.31
C PRO A 282 -9.42 -10.50 -24.77
N LEU A 283 -10.22 -11.16 -25.63
CA LEU A 283 -10.02 -11.28 -27.06
C LEU A 283 -11.08 -10.52 -27.90
N GLY A 284 -12.04 -9.87 -27.24
CA GLY A 284 -13.18 -9.17 -27.85
C GLY A 284 -13.06 -7.65 -27.87
#